data_AF-A0A2P4URI6-F1
#
_entry.id   AF-A0A2P4URI6-F1
#
_cell.length_a   1.000
_cell.length_b   1.000
_cell.length_c   1.000
_cell.angle_alpha   90.00
_cell.angle_beta   90.00
_cell.angle_gamma   90.00
#
_symmetry.space_group_name_H-M   'P 1'
#
loop_
_entity.id
_entity.type
_entity.pdbx_description
1 polymer ?
#
loop_
_entity_poly.entity_id
_entity_poly.type
_entity_poly.pdbx_seq_one_letter_code
_entity_poly.pdbx_strand_id
1 'polypeptide(L)'
;MADAWLPEAGRSPAGDDGGPLRGGAPRAVWLASDSDARVVSARSVAADLVRAGRPAHLVWNPRTGEIVQLVPATRAAGTIGAAGREGRACLQIMVVGSAHEPFTATPLTGLDTILMWLDAWGVARRWPAGPPLPPPQSYQARRDRRAWARGGHFGASQVPGPGRPDPGAIDIRRVTGPETPVAPLPRPLPREDRAPRLPVPRLPGDLAAVPTVPAPEPASIRS
;
A
#
# COMPACT_ATOMS: atom_id res chain seq x y z
N MET A 1 -15.37 -21.96 -16.06
CA MET A 1 -14.27 -20.96 -15.99
C MET A 1 -14.90 -19.67 -15.49
N ALA A 2 -14.27 -18.94 -14.57
CA ALA A 2 -14.83 -17.68 -14.05
C ALA A 2 -14.85 -16.60 -15.14
N ASP A 3 -15.85 -15.72 -15.13
CA ASP A 3 -15.93 -14.63 -16.11
C ASP A 3 -14.82 -13.61 -15.88
N ALA A 4 -14.07 -13.30 -16.95
CA ALA A 4 -13.01 -12.31 -16.93
C ALA A 4 -13.53 -10.89 -16.69
N TRP A 5 -14.81 -10.68 -17.00
CA TRP A 5 -15.56 -9.46 -16.73
C TRP A 5 -16.60 -9.73 -15.65
N LEU A 6 -16.59 -8.94 -14.59
CA LEU A 6 -17.62 -8.96 -13.56
C LEU A 6 -18.97 -8.57 -14.21
N PRO A 7 -19.98 -9.46 -14.23
CA PRO A 7 -21.20 -9.23 -15.01
C PRO A 7 -21.97 -7.96 -14.63
N GLU A 8 -22.01 -7.63 -13.34
CA GLU A 8 -22.75 -6.48 -12.79
C GLU A 8 -21.99 -5.15 -12.95
N ALA A 9 -20.73 -5.18 -13.37
CA ALA A 9 -19.92 -3.97 -13.52
C ALA A 9 -20.25 -3.22 -14.82
N GLY A 10 -20.33 -1.90 -14.74
CA GLY A 10 -20.22 -1.04 -15.91
C GLY A 10 -18.88 -1.29 -16.62
N ARG A 11 -18.87 -1.33 -17.95
CA ARG A 11 -17.63 -1.58 -18.71
C ARG A 11 -17.08 -0.27 -19.27
N SER A 12 -15.79 -0.04 -19.05
CA SER A 12 -15.03 1.05 -19.66
C SER A 12 -13.63 0.53 -19.97
N PRO A 13 -13.47 -0.35 -20.98
CA PRO A 13 -12.20 -1.01 -21.26
C PRO A 13 -11.09 0.00 -21.51
N ALA A 14 -9.97 -0.17 -20.84
CA ALA A 14 -8.76 0.61 -21.10
C ALA A 14 -8.12 0.16 -22.43
N GLY A 15 -7.52 1.10 -23.17
CA GLY A 15 -6.80 0.79 -24.41
C GLY A 15 -5.52 -0.02 -24.17
N ASP A 16 -4.89 0.18 -23.00
CA ASP A 16 -3.68 -0.52 -22.58
C ASP A 16 -3.91 -1.29 -21.27
N ASP A 17 -3.08 -2.31 -21.03
CA ASP A 17 -3.06 -3.10 -19.79
C ASP A 17 -1.62 -3.29 -19.27
N GLY A 18 -1.48 -3.98 -18.13
CA GLY A 18 -0.20 -4.28 -17.50
C GLY A 18 0.58 -5.46 -18.13
N GLY A 19 0.10 -6.03 -19.22
CA GLY A 19 0.70 -7.17 -19.90
C GLY A 19 0.20 -8.54 -19.41
N PRO A 20 0.86 -9.64 -19.86
CA PRO A 20 0.50 -10.98 -19.45
C PRO A 20 0.89 -11.25 -17.99
N LEU A 21 0.03 -12.01 -17.32
CA LEU A 21 0.22 -12.59 -15.99
C LEU A 21 1.33 -13.65 -16.01
N ARG A 22 1.99 -13.87 -14.87
CA ARG A 22 3.17 -14.73 -14.73
C ARG A 22 2.91 -16.04 -13.95
N GLY A 23 1.67 -16.30 -13.55
CA GLY A 23 1.31 -17.49 -12.78
C GLY A 23 1.67 -17.39 -11.29
N GLY A 24 1.30 -18.42 -10.52
CA GLY A 24 1.45 -18.44 -9.05
C GLY A 24 0.16 -18.10 -8.30
N ALA A 25 0.27 -17.84 -6.99
CA ALA A 25 -0.88 -17.63 -6.13
C ALA A 25 -1.69 -16.36 -6.54
N PRO A 26 -3.01 -16.44 -6.66
CA PRO A 26 -3.86 -15.33 -7.05
C PRO A 26 -4.01 -14.34 -5.89
N ARG A 27 -4.30 -13.09 -6.22
CA ARG A 27 -4.36 -12.04 -5.23
C ARG A 27 -5.31 -10.92 -5.63
N ALA A 28 -5.76 -10.19 -4.62
CA ALA A 28 -6.46 -8.92 -4.76
C ALA A 28 -5.68 -7.82 -4.05
N VAL A 29 -5.55 -6.66 -4.70
CA VAL A 29 -4.89 -5.48 -4.15
C VAL A 29 -5.91 -4.35 -4.05
N TRP A 30 -6.12 -3.86 -2.84
CA TRP A 30 -7.02 -2.75 -2.55
C TRP A 30 -6.26 -1.42 -2.56
N LEU A 31 -6.73 -0.47 -3.37
CA LEU A 31 -6.16 0.87 -3.54
C LEU A 31 -7.20 1.93 -3.20
N ALA A 32 -6.74 3.16 -2.94
CA ALA A 32 -7.63 4.32 -2.78
C ALA A 32 -7.34 5.36 -3.86
N SER A 33 -8.38 5.98 -4.39
CA SER A 33 -8.27 7.01 -5.43
C SER A 33 -7.84 8.38 -4.90
N ASP A 34 -7.88 8.55 -3.58
CA ASP A 34 -7.74 9.83 -2.88
C ASP A 34 -8.84 10.83 -3.28
N SER A 35 -10.09 10.37 -3.22
CA SER A 35 -11.27 11.14 -3.62
C SER A 35 -12.42 10.98 -2.62
N ASP A 36 -13.30 11.98 -2.51
CA ASP A 36 -14.49 11.87 -1.67
C ASP A 36 -15.60 11.05 -2.36
N ALA A 37 -15.90 9.87 -1.80
CA ALA A 37 -16.92 8.94 -2.29
C ALA A 37 -18.35 9.50 -2.25
N ARG A 38 -18.61 10.63 -1.58
CA ARG A 38 -19.91 11.30 -1.57
C ARG A 38 -20.20 12.07 -2.86
N VAL A 39 -19.17 12.56 -3.53
CA VAL A 39 -19.31 13.47 -4.68
C VAL A 39 -18.63 12.92 -5.95
N VAL A 40 -17.71 11.96 -5.81
CA VAL A 40 -17.01 11.34 -6.94
C VAL A 40 -17.59 9.96 -7.27
N SER A 41 -17.89 9.74 -8.54
CA SER A 41 -18.38 8.45 -9.07
C SER A 41 -17.24 7.49 -9.40
N ALA A 42 -17.53 6.19 -9.42
CA ALA A 42 -16.57 5.18 -9.89
C ALA A 42 -16.25 5.39 -11.37
N ARG A 43 -17.23 5.82 -12.19
CA ARG A 43 -17.00 6.16 -13.60
C ARG A 43 -16.02 7.33 -13.79
N SER A 44 -16.05 8.36 -12.94
CA SER A 44 -15.09 9.47 -13.03
C SER A 44 -13.66 9.01 -12.75
N VAL A 45 -13.46 8.27 -11.65
CA VAL A 45 -12.13 7.71 -11.30
C VAL A 45 -11.65 6.73 -12.38
N ALA A 46 -12.56 5.93 -12.96
CA ALA A 46 -12.26 5.06 -14.08
C ALA A 46 -11.73 5.84 -15.30
N ALA A 47 -12.39 6.92 -15.69
CA ALA A 47 -11.95 7.79 -16.79
C ALA A 47 -10.57 8.41 -16.51
N ASP A 48 -10.31 8.80 -15.26
CA ASP A 48 -9.01 9.36 -14.86
C ASP A 48 -7.88 8.34 -14.94
N LEU A 49 -8.13 7.10 -14.50
CA LEU A 49 -7.15 6.01 -14.62
C LEU A 49 -6.82 5.64 -16.06
N VAL A 50 -7.82 5.64 -16.94
CA VAL A 50 -7.63 5.42 -18.38
C VAL A 50 -6.78 6.53 -18.98
N ARG A 51 -7.10 7.80 -18.68
CA ARG A 51 -6.33 8.96 -19.17
C ARG A 51 -4.88 8.93 -18.67
N ALA A 52 -4.67 8.47 -17.45
CA ALA A 52 -3.34 8.34 -16.86
C ALA A 52 -2.54 7.11 -17.37
N GLY A 53 -3.12 6.26 -18.22
CA GLY A 53 -2.46 5.04 -18.71
C GLY A 53 -2.15 4.02 -17.61
N ARG A 54 -2.88 4.07 -16.48
CA ARG A 54 -2.61 3.24 -15.30
C ARG A 54 -3.89 2.56 -14.79
N PRO A 55 -4.60 1.82 -15.66
CA PRO A 55 -5.88 1.23 -15.29
C PRO A 55 -5.74 0.24 -14.13
N ALA A 56 -6.76 0.18 -13.29
CA ALA A 56 -6.99 -0.91 -12.34
C ALA A 56 -7.84 -2.00 -13.01
N HIS A 57 -8.21 -3.07 -12.29
CA HIS A 57 -9.23 -3.99 -12.81
C HIS A 57 -10.62 -3.41 -12.58
N LEU A 58 -10.92 -3.10 -11.32
CA LEU A 58 -12.18 -2.50 -10.92
C LEU A 58 -11.94 -1.11 -10.31
N VAL A 59 -12.90 -0.23 -10.53
CA VAL A 59 -13.14 0.98 -9.75
C VAL A 59 -14.47 0.81 -9.03
N TRP A 60 -14.51 1.05 -7.74
CA TRP A 60 -15.69 0.81 -6.90
C TRP A 60 -15.96 1.99 -5.98
N ASN A 61 -17.18 2.51 -5.98
CA ASN A 61 -17.66 3.44 -4.96
C ASN A 61 -18.38 2.66 -3.85
N PRO A 62 -17.82 2.60 -2.63
CA PRO A 62 -18.31 1.74 -1.56
C PRO A 62 -19.58 2.28 -0.87
N ARG A 63 -19.98 3.52 -1.18
CA ARG A 63 -21.23 4.12 -0.70
C ARG A 63 -22.38 3.83 -1.66
N THR A 64 -22.17 4.04 -2.95
CA THR A 64 -23.24 3.88 -3.96
C THR A 64 -23.35 2.45 -4.50
N GLY A 65 -22.29 1.64 -4.39
CA GLY A 65 -22.20 0.33 -5.02
C GLY A 65 -21.90 0.37 -6.51
N GLU A 66 -21.59 1.55 -7.08
CA GLU A 66 -21.18 1.65 -8.47
C GLU A 66 -19.83 0.92 -8.67
N ILE A 67 -19.81 -0.03 -9.61
CA ILE A 67 -18.61 -0.78 -10.00
C ILE A 67 -18.38 -0.56 -11.50
N VAL A 68 -17.16 -0.18 -11.86
CA VAL A 68 -16.70 -0.04 -13.25
C VAL A 68 -15.48 -0.92 -13.46
N GLN A 69 -15.49 -1.75 -14.49
CA GLN A 69 -14.35 -2.57 -14.89
C GLN A 69 -13.61 -1.98 -16.08
N LEU A 70 -12.29 -1.91 -15.96
CA LEU A 70 -11.37 -1.36 -16.97
C LEU A 70 -10.55 -2.47 -17.67
N VAL A 71 -10.20 -3.53 -16.96
CA VAL A 71 -9.30 -4.59 -17.43
C VAL A 71 -9.89 -5.97 -17.10
N PRO A 72 -9.88 -6.94 -18.03
CA PRO A 72 -10.32 -8.30 -17.74
C PRO A 72 -9.36 -9.00 -16.77
N ALA A 73 -9.88 -9.87 -15.90
CA ALA A 73 -9.08 -10.60 -14.90
C ALA A 73 -7.97 -11.50 -15.47
N THR A 74 -8.01 -11.81 -16.77
CA THR A 74 -7.00 -12.60 -17.49
C THR A 74 -5.77 -11.79 -17.88
N ARG A 75 -5.75 -10.48 -17.61
CA ARG A 75 -4.66 -9.55 -17.92
C ARG A 75 -4.20 -8.87 -16.64
N ALA A 76 -2.94 -8.46 -16.59
CA ALA A 76 -2.49 -7.60 -15.50
C ALA A 76 -3.04 -6.19 -15.71
N ALA A 77 -3.30 -5.45 -14.64
CA ALA A 77 -3.61 -4.02 -14.71
C ALA A 77 -2.37 -3.18 -14.34
N GLY A 78 -2.36 -1.91 -14.72
CA GLY A 78 -1.16 -1.06 -14.71
C GLY A 78 -0.89 -0.32 -13.39
N THR A 79 -1.85 -0.20 -12.47
CA THR A 79 -1.74 0.72 -11.33
C THR A 79 -0.55 0.43 -10.40
N ILE A 80 -0.23 -0.84 -10.15
CA ILE A 80 0.91 -1.26 -9.29
C ILE A 80 2.14 -1.77 -10.07
N GLY A 81 2.20 -1.49 -11.38
CA GLY A 81 3.34 -1.84 -12.23
C GLY A 81 3.64 -3.35 -12.27
N ALA A 82 4.93 -3.71 -12.27
CA ALA A 82 5.39 -5.09 -12.47
C ALA A 82 4.85 -6.10 -11.45
N ALA A 83 4.58 -5.67 -10.20
CA ALA A 83 3.98 -6.52 -9.18
C ALA A 83 2.58 -7.02 -9.60
N GLY A 84 1.86 -6.21 -10.40
CA GLY A 84 0.53 -6.53 -10.91
C GLY A 84 0.49 -7.70 -11.90
N ARG A 85 1.66 -8.18 -12.36
CA ARG A 85 1.78 -9.33 -13.26
C ARG A 85 2.03 -10.64 -12.52
N GLU A 86 2.36 -10.58 -11.24
CA GLU A 86 2.66 -11.77 -10.46
C GLU A 86 1.36 -12.46 -10.01
N GLY A 87 1.31 -13.79 -10.11
CA GLY A 87 0.09 -14.57 -9.84
C GLY A 87 -0.61 -15.01 -11.13
N ARG A 88 -1.43 -16.06 -11.02
CA ARG A 88 -2.37 -16.43 -12.09
C ARG A 88 -3.55 -15.45 -12.23
N ALA A 89 -3.72 -14.57 -11.23
CA ALA A 89 -4.61 -13.42 -11.21
C ALA A 89 -4.06 -12.41 -10.19
N CYS A 90 -4.09 -11.11 -10.51
CA CYS A 90 -3.68 -10.04 -9.59
C CYS A 90 -4.61 -8.84 -9.71
N LEU A 91 -5.79 -8.99 -9.10
CA LEU A 91 -6.94 -8.12 -9.29
C LEU A 91 -6.78 -6.85 -8.45
N GLN A 92 -6.69 -5.71 -9.13
CA GLN A 92 -6.47 -4.39 -8.54
C GLN A 92 -7.83 -3.70 -8.42
N ILE A 93 -8.23 -3.40 -7.19
CA ILE A 93 -9.51 -2.81 -6.84
C ILE A 93 -9.26 -1.38 -6.37
N MET A 94 -9.52 -0.42 -7.25
CA MET A 94 -9.46 1.00 -6.92
C MET A 94 -10.75 1.40 -6.21
N VAL A 95 -10.66 1.77 -4.94
CA VAL A 95 -11.80 2.24 -4.17
C VAL A 95 -11.87 3.77 -4.26
N VAL A 96 -13.05 4.30 -4.58
CA VAL A 96 -13.31 5.74 -4.44
C VAL A 96 -13.32 6.05 -2.94
N GLY A 97 -12.33 6.81 -2.50
CA GLY A 97 -12.06 7.06 -1.08
C GLY A 97 -10.63 7.51 -0.86
N SER A 98 -10.26 7.77 0.40
CA SER A 98 -8.90 8.16 0.77
C SER A 98 -8.31 7.20 1.82
N ALA A 99 -6.98 7.22 1.96
CA ALA A 99 -6.31 6.43 3.00
C ALA A 99 -6.52 7.00 4.42
N HIS A 100 -6.93 8.27 4.54
CA HIS A 100 -7.23 8.92 5.81
C HIS A 100 -8.64 8.62 6.31
N GLU A 101 -9.56 8.29 5.39
CA GLU A 101 -10.91 7.83 5.69
C GLU A 101 -11.11 6.44 5.09
N PRO A 102 -10.61 5.37 5.75
CA PRO A 102 -10.65 4.02 5.21
C PRO A 102 -12.07 3.61 4.79
N PHE A 103 -12.22 3.07 3.58
CA PHE A 103 -13.53 2.75 3.00
C PHE A 103 -14.36 1.76 3.84
N THR A 104 -13.71 1.00 4.73
CA THR A 104 -14.38 0.14 5.72
C THR A 104 -15.10 0.89 6.83
N ALA A 105 -15.13 2.23 6.81
CA ALA A 105 -16.04 3.05 7.61
C ALA A 105 -17.37 3.35 6.86
N THR A 106 -17.49 2.95 5.60
CA THR A 106 -18.67 3.18 4.75
C THR A 106 -19.63 1.97 4.75
N PRO A 107 -20.78 2.02 4.04
CA PRO A 107 -21.71 0.89 3.94
C PRO A 107 -21.14 -0.36 3.26
N LEU A 108 -20.14 -0.24 2.38
CA LEU A 108 -19.59 -1.34 1.58
C LEU A 108 -20.61 -1.96 0.60
N THR A 109 -21.46 -1.12 0.01
CA THR A 109 -22.48 -1.52 -0.95
C THR A 109 -21.85 -2.24 -2.14
N GLY A 110 -22.31 -3.45 -2.49
CA GLY A 110 -21.80 -4.25 -3.61
C GLY A 110 -20.46 -4.96 -3.36
N LEU A 111 -19.95 -4.95 -2.13
CA LEU A 111 -18.71 -5.66 -1.78
C LEU A 111 -18.85 -7.18 -1.99
N ASP A 112 -20.00 -7.76 -1.69
CA ASP A 112 -20.30 -9.18 -1.86
C ASP A 112 -20.15 -9.63 -3.32
N THR A 113 -20.68 -8.84 -4.27
CA THR A 113 -20.47 -9.06 -5.71
C THR A 113 -18.98 -9.12 -6.06
N ILE A 114 -18.19 -8.17 -5.54
CA ILE A 114 -16.73 -8.15 -5.79
C ILE A 114 -16.07 -9.39 -5.19
N LEU A 115 -16.38 -9.74 -3.94
CA LEU A 115 -15.77 -10.90 -3.27
C LEU A 115 -16.12 -12.22 -3.94
N MET A 116 -17.37 -12.42 -4.37
CA MET A 116 -17.77 -13.62 -5.12
C MET A 116 -16.96 -13.77 -6.41
N TRP A 117 -16.73 -12.66 -7.11
CA TRP A 117 -15.88 -12.66 -8.30
C TRP A 117 -14.42 -12.97 -7.97
N LEU A 118 -13.86 -12.36 -6.92
CA LEU A 118 -12.50 -12.68 -6.45
C LEU A 118 -12.36 -14.16 -6.05
N ASP A 119 -13.36 -14.74 -5.40
CA ASP A 119 -13.41 -16.15 -5.01
C ASP A 119 -13.44 -17.06 -6.26
N ALA A 120 -14.19 -16.69 -7.30
CA ALA A 120 -14.22 -17.42 -8.57
C ALA A 120 -12.85 -17.42 -9.28
N TRP A 121 -12.03 -16.39 -9.07
CA TRP A 121 -10.62 -16.32 -9.50
C TRP A 121 -9.64 -17.01 -8.53
N GLY A 122 -10.16 -17.59 -7.45
CA GLY A 122 -9.43 -18.37 -6.45
C GLY A 122 -8.61 -17.51 -5.48
N VAL A 123 -8.92 -16.21 -5.35
CA VAL A 123 -8.28 -15.34 -4.37
C VAL A 123 -8.73 -15.78 -2.97
N ALA A 124 -7.80 -16.27 -2.16
CA ALA A 124 -8.13 -16.72 -0.81
C ALA A 124 -8.46 -15.54 0.11
N ARG A 125 -9.56 -15.65 0.88
CA ARG A 125 -10.03 -14.69 1.90
C ARG A 125 -9.13 -14.62 3.14
N ARG A 126 -7.87 -14.23 2.93
CA ARG A 126 -6.84 -14.06 3.96
C ARG A 126 -6.00 -12.82 3.67
N TRP A 127 -5.34 -12.31 4.71
CA TRP A 127 -4.45 -11.15 4.64
C TRP A 127 -3.03 -11.55 5.08
N PRO A 128 -2.20 -12.08 4.17
CA PRO A 128 -0.89 -12.64 4.54
C PRO A 128 0.07 -11.64 5.20
N ALA A 129 -0.07 -10.35 4.89
CA ALA A 129 0.73 -9.26 5.44
C ALA A 129 0.08 -8.61 6.68
N GLY A 130 -1.06 -9.15 7.16
CA GLY A 130 -1.87 -8.54 8.20
C GLY A 130 -2.69 -7.35 7.68
N PRO A 131 -3.38 -6.61 8.57
CA PRO A 131 -4.11 -5.41 8.19
C PRO A 131 -3.15 -4.30 7.71
N PRO A 132 -3.51 -3.52 6.68
CA PRO A 132 -2.77 -2.32 6.32
C PRO A 132 -2.77 -1.30 7.46
N LEU A 133 -1.69 -0.51 7.54
CA LEU A 133 -1.53 0.50 8.59
C LEU A 133 -2.22 1.82 8.19
N PRO A 134 -2.58 2.69 9.16
CA PRO A 134 -3.01 4.05 8.86
C PRO A 134 -1.82 4.92 8.41
N PRO A 135 -2.05 6.04 7.69
CA PRO A 135 -1.05 7.10 7.56
C PRO A 135 -0.73 7.74 8.94
N PRO A 136 0.53 8.14 9.21
CA PRO A 136 1.69 8.04 8.32
C PRO A 136 2.42 6.68 8.39
N GLN A 137 2.01 5.74 9.25
CA GLN A 137 2.71 4.45 9.42
C GLN A 137 2.68 3.60 8.15
N SER A 138 1.67 3.75 7.29
CA SER A 138 1.58 3.06 6.00
C SER A 138 2.71 3.39 5.02
N TYR A 139 3.36 4.55 5.15
CA TYR A 139 4.54 4.91 4.35
C TYR A 139 5.74 4.01 4.67
N GLN A 140 5.80 3.52 5.92
CA GLN A 140 6.85 2.65 6.44
C GLN A 140 6.40 1.19 6.56
N ALA A 141 5.21 0.84 6.05
CA ALA A 141 4.69 -0.52 6.10
C ALA A 141 5.67 -1.50 5.46
N ARG A 142 5.87 -2.65 6.12
CA ARG A 142 6.71 -3.73 5.60
C ARG A 142 6.09 -4.33 4.34
N ARG A 143 6.88 -4.45 3.28
CA ARG A 143 6.50 -5.02 1.97
C ARG A 143 7.18 -6.36 1.76
N ASP A 144 6.79 -7.34 2.56
CA ASP A 144 7.42 -8.67 2.61
C ASP A 144 7.08 -9.51 1.36
N ARG A 145 8.11 -9.86 0.58
CA ARG A 145 8.01 -10.75 -0.59
C ARG A 145 7.47 -12.14 -0.24
N ARG A 146 7.80 -12.67 0.93
CA ARG A 146 7.30 -13.98 1.40
C ARG A 146 5.82 -13.92 1.70
N ALA A 147 5.32 -12.82 2.26
CA ALA A 147 3.90 -12.60 2.46
C ALA A 147 3.17 -12.49 1.12
N TRP A 148 3.70 -11.67 0.22
CA TRP A 148 3.18 -11.48 -1.14
C TRP A 148 3.04 -12.79 -1.93
N ALA A 149 4.05 -13.67 -1.87
CA ALA A 149 4.05 -14.95 -2.56
C ALA A 149 2.92 -15.91 -2.14
N ARG A 150 2.36 -15.74 -0.92
CA ARG A 150 1.25 -16.58 -0.43
C ARG A 150 -0.08 -16.30 -1.14
N GLY A 151 -0.25 -15.15 -1.79
CA GLY A 151 -1.52 -14.73 -2.37
C GLY A 151 -2.64 -14.50 -1.35
N GLY A 152 -3.75 -13.96 -1.80
CA GLY A 152 -4.83 -13.44 -0.95
C GLY A 152 -5.00 -11.93 -1.11
N HIS A 153 -5.45 -11.24 -0.06
CA HIS A 153 -5.71 -9.80 -0.10
C HIS A 153 -4.56 -8.99 0.48
N PHE A 154 -4.32 -7.83 -0.14
CA PHE A 154 -3.29 -6.88 0.26
C PHE A 154 -3.79 -5.45 0.08
N GLY A 155 -3.33 -4.53 0.92
CA GLY A 155 -3.37 -3.10 0.62
C GLY A 155 -2.22 -2.74 -0.31
N ALA A 156 -2.37 -1.71 -1.14
CA ALA A 156 -1.28 -1.26 -2.00
C ALA A 156 0.00 -0.87 -1.22
N SER A 157 -0.12 -0.43 0.03
CA SER A 157 1.01 -0.23 0.97
C SER A 157 1.82 -1.47 1.32
N GLN A 158 1.25 -2.66 1.13
CA GLN A 158 1.86 -3.95 1.41
C GLN A 158 2.47 -4.60 0.15
N VAL A 159 2.28 -4.01 -1.03
CA VAL A 159 2.79 -4.53 -2.30
C VAL A 159 4.31 -4.28 -2.40
N PRO A 160 5.13 -5.27 -2.76
CA PRO A 160 6.57 -5.07 -2.99
C PRO A 160 6.87 -4.08 -4.12
N GLY A 161 7.82 -3.16 -3.89
CA GLY A 161 8.29 -2.18 -4.87
C GLY A 161 8.05 -0.72 -4.48
N PRO A 162 8.01 0.22 -5.45
CA PRO A 162 7.62 1.61 -5.23
C PRO A 162 6.25 1.67 -4.56
N GLY A 163 6.21 2.35 -3.42
CA GLY A 163 5.11 2.22 -2.48
C GLY A 163 4.04 3.27 -2.64
N ARG A 164 2.80 2.87 -2.36
CA ARG A 164 1.68 3.78 -2.08
C ARG A 164 1.29 3.61 -0.60
N PRO A 165 0.79 4.64 0.10
CA PRO A 165 0.37 4.52 1.50
C PRO A 165 -1.07 4.01 1.67
N ASP A 166 -1.79 3.79 0.58
CA ASP A 166 -3.20 3.37 0.55
C ASP A 166 -3.35 1.85 0.84
N PRO A 167 -4.55 1.38 1.25
CA PRO A 167 -5.82 2.09 1.45
C PRO A 167 -6.02 2.68 2.86
N GLY A 168 -4.96 2.78 3.67
CA GLY A 168 -5.08 3.15 5.09
C GLY A 168 -5.56 2.00 5.97
N ALA A 169 -5.93 2.31 7.22
CA ALA A 169 -6.31 1.32 8.24
C ALA A 169 -7.70 0.71 7.99
N ILE A 170 -7.84 -0.05 6.91
CA ILE A 170 -9.07 -0.78 6.59
C ILE A 170 -9.28 -1.93 7.57
N ASP A 171 -10.54 -2.14 7.97
CA ASP A 171 -10.95 -3.31 8.71
C ASP A 171 -11.05 -4.51 7.76
N ILE A 172 -10.00 -5.34 7.78
CA ILE A 172 -9.91 -6.52 6.91
C ILE A 172 -11.02 -7.54 7.16
N ARG A 173 -11.62 -7.61 8.35
CA ARG A 173 -12.72 -8.54 8.63
C ARG A 173 -14.03 -8.08 7.98
N ARG A 174 -14.22 -6.77 7.85
CA ARG A 174 -15.34 -6.22 7.06
C ARG A 174 -15.17 -6.48 5.57
N VAL A 175 -13.93 -6.69 5.09
CA VAL A 175 -13.64 -6.99 3.69
C VAL A 175 -13.74 -8.49 3.40
N THR A 176 -13.07 -9.34 4.17
CA THR A 176 -12.96 -10.78 3.84
C THR A 176 -13.78 -11.70 4.74
N GLY A 177 -14.53 -11.14 5.69
CA GLY A 177 -15.41 -11.86 6.61
C GLY A 177 -14.80 -12.10 8.01
N PRO A 178 -15.62 -12.52 9.00
CA PRO A 178 -15.18 -12.68 10.39
C PRO A 178 -14.08 -13.74 10.56
N GLU A 179 -14.13 -14.79 9.74
CA GLU A 179 -13.16 -15.89 9.73
C GLU A 179 -11.80 -15.53 9.10
N THR A 180 -11.62 -14.28 8.68
CA THR A 180 -10.36 -13.83 8.09
C THR A 180 -9.20 -14.08 9.07
N PRO A 181 -8.22 -14.92 8.71
CA PRO A 181 -7.06 -15.14 9.56
C PRO A 181 -6.26 -13.84 9.67
N VAL A 182 -6.18 -13.30 10.88
CA VAL A 182 -5.33 -12.15 11.15
C VAL A 182 -3.90 -12.67 11.27
N ALA A 183 -3.07 -12.40 10.27
CA ALA A 183 -1.64 -12.60 10.43
C ALA A 183 -1.18 -11.80 11.67
N PRO A 184 -0.36 -12.37 12.57
CA PRO A 184 0.10 -11.65 13.74
C PRO A 184 0.70 -10.31 13.31
N LEU A 185 0.25 -9.20 13.92
CA LEU A 185 0.91 -7.91 13.74
C LEU A 185 2.41 -8.14 14.02
N PRO A 186 3.32 -7.67 13.15
CA PRO A 186 4.73 -7.75 13.45
C PRO A 186 4.94 -7.08 14.80
N ARG A 187 5.42 -7.85 15.80
CA ARG A 187 5.84 -7.24 17.06
C ARG A 187 6.83 -6.13 16.70
N PRO A 188 6.72 -4.93 17.31
CA PRO A 188 7.81 -3.98 17.25
C PRO A 188 9.09 -4.76 17.53
N LEU A 189 10.10 -4.63 16.68
CA LEU A 189 11.41 -5.08 17.08
C LEU A 189 11.65 -4.44 18.44
N PRO A 190 12.11 -5.19 19.46
CA PRO A 190 12.66 -4.55 20.65
C PRO A 190 13.55 -3.43 20.11
N ARG A 191 13.37 -2.20 20.60
CA ARG A 191 14.43 -1.21 20.41
C ARG A 191 15.68 -1.97 20.81
N GLU A 192 16.61 -2.14 19.89
CA GLU A 192 17.96 -2.49 20.31
C GLU A 192 18.29 -1.37 21.27
N ASP A 193 18.26 -1.68 22.57
CA ASP A 193 18.92 -0.87 23.56
C ASP A 193 20.30 -0.71 22.98
N ARG A 194 20.53 0.50 22.50
CA ARG A 194 21.75 0.93 21.83
C ARG A 194 22.86 0.32 22.65
N ALA A 195 23.49 -0.74 22.13
CA ALA A 195 24.62 -1.36 22.79
C ALA A 195 25.54 -0.19 23.18
N PRO A 196 26.02 -0.13 24.44
CA PRO A 196 26.85 0.98 24.87
C PRO A 196 27.93 1.14 23.82
N ARG A 197 27.96 2.33 23.19
CA ARG A 197 28.93 2.63 22.14
C ARG A 197 30.28 2.22 22.70
N LEU A 198 30.90 1.21 22.09
CA LEU A 198 32.27 0.88 22.41
C LEU A 198 33.07 2.18 22.29
N PRO A 199 33.89 2.54 23.30
CA PRO A 199 34.66 3.77 23.24
C PRO A 199 35.48 3.76 21.96
N VAL A 200 35.35 4.83 21.18
CA VAL A 200 36.14 5.06 19.97
C VAL A 200 37.62 4.92 20.36
N PRO A 201 38.43 4.11 19.65
CA PRO A 201 39.85 4.06 19.91
C PRO A 201 40.43 5.46 19.76
N ARG A 202 41.01 6.01 20.84
CA ARG A 202 41.76 7.26 20.75
C ARG A 202 42.97 6.98 19.87
N LEU A 203 43.06 7.68 18.74
CA LEU A 203 44.29 7.75 17.96
C LEU A 203 45.39 8.38 18.84
N PRO A 204 46.63 7.86 18.84
CA PRO A 204 47.73 8.50 19.54
C PRO A 204 48.07 9.81 18.83
N GLY A 205 47.60 10.92 19.39
CA GLY A 205 47.78 12.25 18.79
C GLY A 205 47.40 13.44 19.67
N ASP A 206 46.76 13.23 20.83
CA ASP A 206 46.55 14.30 21.81
C ASP A 206 47.83 14.54 22.63
N LEU A 207 48.85 15.09 21.97
CA LEU A 207 49.92 15.78 22.66
C LEU A 207 49.43 17.17 23.07
N ALA A 208 49.30 17.34 24.38
CA ALA A 208 49.39 18.57 25.18
C ALA A 208 48.84 19.88 24.57
N ALA A 209 47.81 20.40 25.23
CA ALA A 209 47.39 21.80 25.11
C ALA A 209 48.60 22.74 25.22
N VAL A 210 48.76 23.60 24.21
CA VAL A 210 49.69 24.72 24.22
C VAL A 210 49.26 25.69 25.32
N PRO A 211 50.13 26.08 26.26
CA PRO A 211 49.78 27.08 27.26
C PRO A 211 49.54 28.43 26.58
N THR A 212 48.36 29.00 26.81
CA THR A 212 47.99 30.36 26.42
C THR A 212 48.87 31.37 27.16
N VAL A 213 49.66 32.14 26.40
CA VAL A 213 50.42 33.30 26.90
C VAL A 213 49.42 34.41 27.26
N PRO A 214 49.47 34.99 28.47
CA PRO A 214 48.60 36.12 28.83
C PRO A 214 49.05 37.40 28.12
N ALA A 215 48.07 38.21 27.72
CA ALA A 215 48.28 39.51 27.06
C ALA A 215 48.96 40.54 28.00
N PRO A 216 49.82 41.44 27.49
CA PRO A 216 50.45 42.47 28.31
C PRO A 216 49.46 43.56 28.73
N GLU A 217 49.61 43.99 29.99
CA GLU A 217 48.87 45.04 30.68
C GLU A 217 49.11 46.43 30.04
N PRO A 218 48.09 47.31 29.91
CA PRO A 218 48.29 48.63 29.32
C PRO A 218 49.08 49.55 30.25
N ALA A 219 50.17 50.11 29.73
CA ALA A 219 50.98 51.11 30.41
C ALA A 219 50.15 52.37 30.72
N SER A 220 50.00 52.67 32.01
CA SER A 220 49.52 53.96 32.49
C SER A 220 50.57 55.03 32.19
N ILE A 221 50.25 55.97 31.31
CA ILE A 221 50.98 57.25 31.22
C ILE A 221 50.18 58.29 31.99
N ARG A 222 50.78 58.74 33.11
CA ARG A 222 50.42 59.98 33.79
C ARG A 222 51.29 61.12 33.25
N SER A 223 50.62 62.23 32.95
CA SER A 223 51.05 63.64 32.82
C SER A 223 50.68 64.21 31.45
#